data_AF-A0A939ZQQ4-F1
#
_entry.id   AF-A0A939ZQQ4-F1
#
_cell.length_a   1.000
_cell.length_b   1.000
_cell.length_c   1.000
_cell.angle_alpha   90.00
_cell.angle_beta   90.00
_cell.angle_gamma   90.00
#
_symmetry.space_group_name_H-M   'P 1'
#
loop_
_entity.id
_entity.type
_entity.pdbx_description
1 polymer ?
#
loop_
_entity_poly.entity_id
_entity_poly.type
_entity_poly.pdbx_seq_one_letter_code
_entity_poly.pdbx_strand_id
1 'polypeptide(L)'
;VITLDFGTKVGGYCSDITRSFAFGDPGEEYKQCYQHVLTANHMGIEAGHIGITGQELDKISRDYLESVGLGKYFTHSLGHGVGLDIHEKPFLNARSTDKIMKGMTYTIEPGIYINGKFGIRIEDLLVMGDQPELLSRCNKNLIIL
;
A
#
# COMPACT_ATOMS: atom_id res chain seq x y z
N VAL A 1 -19.02 -4.04 -0.35
CA VAL A 1 -17.63 -3.76 -0.78
C VAL A 1 -16.78 -4.99 -0.52
N ILE A 2 -15.70 -5.18 -1.28
CA ILE A 2 -14.80 -6.33 -1.15
C ILE A 2 -13.36 -5.87 -1.33
N THR A 3 -12.45 -6.40 -0.51
CA THR A 3 -11.01 -6.26 -0.70
C THR A 3 -10.48 -7.60 -1.20
N LEU A 4 -9.79 -7.58 -2.34
CA LEU A 4 -9.12 -8.72 -2.92
C LEU A 4 -7.62 -8.49 -2.77
N ASP A 5 -6.99 -9.34 -1.98
CA ASP A 5 -5.56 -9.38 -1.75
C ASP A 5 -5.07 -10.77 -2.16
N PHE A 6 -4.16 -10.82 -3.12
CA PHE A 6 -3.62 -12.05 -3.65
C PHE A 6 -2.29 -11.84 -4.37
N GLY A 7 -1.53 -12.93 -4.45
CA GLY A 7 -0.27 -12.99 -5.17
C GLY A 7 -0.15 -14.25 -6.01
N THR A 8 0.91 -14.31 -6.82
CA THR A 8 1.30 -15.51 -7.56
C THR A 8 2.77 -15.82 -7.31
N LYS A 9 3.16 -17.09 -7.50
CA LYS A 9 4.57 -17.49 -7.51
C LYS A 9 5.01 -17.88 -8.92
N VAL A 10 6.05 -17.23 -9.42
CA VAL A 10 6.63 -17.50 -10.75
C VAL A 10 8.13 -17.69 -10.60
N GLY A 11 8.64 -18.87 -11.01
CA GLY A 11 10.07 -19.17 -10.90
C GLY A 11 10.62 -19.10 -9.47
N GLY A 12 9.76 -19.28 -8.46
CA GLY A 12 10.11 -19.17 -7.03
C GLY A 12 9.88 -17.80 -6.41
N TYR A 13 9.68 -16.74 -7.20
CA TYR A 13 9.43 -15.37 -6.70
C TYR A 13 7.94 -15.08 -6.53
N CYS A 14 7.61 -14.30 -5.50
CA CYS A 14 6.26 -13.87 -5.17
C CYS A 14 5.91 -12.55 -5.87
N SER A 15 4.64 -12.39 -6.20
CA SER A 15 4.00 -11.08 -6.43
C SER A 15 3.04 -10.78 -5.28
N ASP A 16 2.69 -9.51 -5.09
CA ASP A 16 1.65 -9.11 -4.13
C ASP A 16 0.82 -7.94 -4.67
N ILE A 17 -0.49 -8.00 -4.46
CA ILE A 17 -1.41 -6.94 -4.89
C ILE A 17 -2.74 -7.01 -4.14
N THR A 18 -3.16 -5.84 -3.67
CA THR A 18 -4.48 -5.62 -3.08
C THR A 18 -5.27 -4.56 -3.85
N ARG A 19 -6.54 -4.85 -4.14
CA ARG A 19 -7.52 -3.91 -4.67
C ARG A 19 -8.84 -4.02 -3.93
N SER A 20 -9.49 -2.87 -3.71
CA SER A 20 -10.81 -2.80 -3.10
C SER A 20 -11.87 -2.37 -4.13
N PHE A 21 -13.06 -2.97 -4.07
CA PHE A 21 -14.15 -2.83 -5.04
C PHE A 21 -15.50 -2.65 -4.33
N ALA A 22 -16.49 -2.17 -5.07
CA ALA A 22 -17.89 -2.13 -4.64
C ALA A 22 -18.79 -2.91 -5.61
N PHE A 23 -19.93 -3.39 -5.08
CA PHE A 23 -21.03 -3.94 -5.87
C PHE A 23 -22.23 -3.02 -5.64
N GLY A 24 -22.73 -2.37 -6.70
CA GLY A 24 -23.65 -1.25 -6.55
C GLY A 24 -23.04 -0.05 -5.81
N ASP A 25 -23.87 0.96 -5.50
CA ASP A 25 -23.40 2.20 -4.85
C ASP A 25 -22.94 1.94 -3.40
N PRO A 26 -21.64 2.14 -3.07
CA PRO A 26 -21.15 1.95 -1.70
C PRO A 26 -21.40 3.15 -0.77
N GLY A 27 -22.01 4.23 -1.30
CA GLY A 27 -22.26 5.47 -0.57
C GLY A 27 -21.05 6.40 -0.51
N GLU A 28 -21.30 7.67 -0.16
CA GLU A 28 -20.29 8.74 -0.21
C GLU A 28 -19.17 8.57 0.80
N GLU A 29 -19.46 8.05 2.01
CA GLU A 29 -18.43 7.81 3.03
C GLU A 29 -17.35 6.84 2.51
N TYR A 30 -17.76 5.75 1.83
CA TYR A 30 -16.82 4.78 1.26
C TYR A 30 -16.01 5.40 0.12
N LYS A 31 -16.66 6.13 -0.80
CA LYS A 31 -15.98 6.79 -1.93
C LYS A 31 -14.92 7.79 -1.46
N GLN A 32 -15.25 8.60 -0.45
CA GLN A 32 -14.31 9.55 0.15
C GLN A 32 -13.13 8.83 0.83
N CYS A 33 -13.42 7.83 1.65
CA CYS A 33 -12.39 7.01 2.29
C CYS A 33 -11.48 6.32 1.27
N TYR A 34 -12.05 5.82 0.18
CA TYR A 34 -11.30 5.19 -0.91
C TYR A 34 -10.31 6.18 -1.53
N GLN A 35 -10.77 7.39 -1.82
CA GLN A 35 -9.92 8.42 -2.39
C GLN A 35 -8.76 8.78 -1.46
N HIS A 36 -8.98 8.84 -0.14
CA HIS A 36 -7.90 9.06 0.81
C HIS A 36 -6.88 7.91 0.84
N VAL A 37 -7.32 6.64 0.81
CA VAL A 37 -6.40 5.50 0.73
C VAL A 37 -5.62 5.52 -0.59
N LEU A 38 -6.27 5.86 -1.71
CA LEU A 38 -5.63 6.00 -3.01
C LEU A 38 -4.57 7.11 -2.99
N THR A 39 -4.89 8.28 -2.44
CA THR A 39 -3.92 9.37 -2.27
C THR A 39 -2.75 8.95 -1.39
N ALA A 40 -3.00 8.26 -0.27
CA ALA A 40 -1.94 7.77 0.61
C ALA A 40 -0.99 6.78 -0.09
N ASN A 41 -1.53 5.91 -0.96
CA ASN A 41 -0.76 4.98 -1.77
C ASN A 41 0.12 5.75 -2.78
N HIS A 42 -0.45 6.71 -3.50
CA HIS A 42 0.30 7.55 -4.44
C HIS A 42 1.43 8.32 -3.76
N MET A 43 1.16 8.96 -2.62
CA MET A 43 2.18 9.69 -1.85
C MET A 43 3.32 8.78 -1.39
N GLY A 44 3.00 7.55 -0.92
CA GLY A 44 4.00 6.57 -0.54
C GLY A 44 4.86 6.09 -1.72
N ILE A 45 4.26 5.93 -2.90
CA ILE A 45 5.02 5.57 -4.11
C ILE A 45 5.92 6.72 -4.54
N GLU A 46 5.40 7.94 -4.65
CA GLU A 46 6.13 9.12 -5.15
C GLU A 46 7.29 9.53 -4.24
N ALA A 47 7.19 9.27 -2.94
CA ALA A 47 8.22 9.61 -1.98
C ALA A 47 9.42 8.65 -1.98
N GLY A 48 9.28 7.46 -2.58
CA GLY A 48 10.34 6.47 -2.61
C GLY A 48 11.58 7.00 -3.32
N HIS A 49 12.74 6.87 -2.68
CA HIS A 49 14.04 7.19 -3.29
C HIS A 49 15.14 6.39 -2.59
N ILE A 50 16.29 6.25 -3.25
CA ILE A 50 17.42 5.51 -2.68
C ILE A 50 17.86 6.12 -1.35
N GLY A 51 17.95 5.29 -0.33
CA GLY A 51 18.42 5.66 1.01
C GLY A 51 17.32 6.04 1.99
N ILE A 52 16.09 6.28 1.54
CA ILE A 52 14.94 6.51 2.45
C ILE A 52 14.75 5.29 3.36
N THR A 53 14.47 5.54 4.63
CA THR A 53 14.19 4.47 5.58
C THR A 53 12.74 4.01 5.47
N GLY A 54 12.48 2.76 5.86
CA GLY A 54 11.12 2.24 5.95
C GLY A 54 10.22 3.04 6.91
N GLN A 55 10.79 3.62 7.97
CA GLN A 55 10.09 4.54 8.87
C GLN A 55 9.69 5.85 8.17
N GLU A 56 10.61 6.50 7.47
CA GLU A 56 10.32 7.76 6.76
C GLU A 56 9.25 7.55 5.70
N LEU A 57 9.29 6.43 4.98
CA LEU A 57 8.30 6.12 3.97
C LEU A 57 6.92 5.79 4.58
N ASP A 58 6.87 4.96 5.63
CA ASP A 58 5.64 4.68 6.39
C ASP A 58 4.97 5.96 6.90
N LYS A 59 5.80 6.88 7.42
CA LYS A 59 5.35 8.15 7.99
C LYS A 59 4.59 9.00 6.98
N ILE A 60 4.96 8.99 5.70
CA ILE A 60 4.33 9.85 4.69
C ILE A 60 2.86 9.48 4.47
N SER A 61 2.57 8.21 4.22
CA SER A 61 1.19 7.74 4.05
C SER A 61 0.41 7.81 5.38
N ARG A 62 1.08 7.49 6.50
CA ARG A 62 0.47 7.50 7.83
C ARG A 62 0.06 8.91 8.29
N ASP A 63 0.96 9.88 8.19
CA ASP A 63 0.70 11.28 8.55
C ASP A 63 -0.40 11.88 7.67
N TYR A 64 -0.43 11.55 6.38
CA TYR A 64 -1.51 11.98 5.51
C TYR A 64 -2.86 11.43 5.99
N LEU A 65 -2.97 10.12 6.23
CA LEU A 65 -4.20 9.51 6.73
C LEU A 65 -4.60 10.08 8.10
N GLU A 66 -3.65 10.37 8.98
CA GLU A 66 -3.89 11.05 10.25
C GLU A 66 -4.46 12.47 10.05
N SER A 67 -3.89 13.25 9.12
CA SER A 67 -4.32 14.62 8.84
C SER A 67 -5.77 14.73 8.34
N VAL A 68 -6.27 13.67 7.69
CA VAL A 68 -7.67 13.57 7.22
C VAL A 68 -8.58 12.80 8.19
N GLY A 69 -8.11 12.55 9.42
CA GLY A 69 -8.90 11.92 10.48
C GLY A 69 -9.04 10.39 10.38
N LEU A 70 -8.27 9.75 9.51
CA LEU A 70 -8.31 8.31 9.25
C LEU A 70 -7.14 7.53 9.88
N GLY A 71 -6.13 8.21 10.45
CA GLY A 71 -4.92 7.58 10.97
C GLY A 71 -5.16 6.46 12.00
N LYS A 72 -6.16 6.62 12.87
CA LYS A 72 -6.54 5.58 13.85
C LYS A 72 -7.06 4.27 13.23
N TYR A 73 -7.48 4.30 11.96
CA TYR A 73 -7.96 3.14 11.23
C TYR A 73 -6.85 2.45 10.43
N PHE A 74 -5.67 3.06 10.30
CA PHE A 74 -4.50 2.47 9.65
C PHE A 74 -3.62 1.75 10.67
N THR A 75 -3.91 0.46 10.87
CA THR A 75 -3.44 -0.33 12.02
C THR A 75 -2.26 -1.27 11.73
N HIS A 76 -1.73 -1.27 10.50
CA HIS A 76 -0.58 -2.10 10.10
C HIS A 76 0.55 -1.24 9.51
N SER A 77 1.66 -1.89 9.12
CA SER A 77 2.78 -1.28 8.39
C SER A 77 2.35 -0.76 7.01
N LEU A 78 3.06 0.23 6.47
CA LEU A 78 2.86 0.67 5.08
C LEU A 78 3.22 -0.41 4.06
N GLY A 79 4.15 -1.31 4.38
CA GLY A 79 4.51 -2.41 3.49
C GLY A 79 5.69 -3.23 3.97
N HIS A 80 6.15 -4.12 3.10
CA HIS A 80 7.22 -5.07 3.35
C HIS A 80 7.95 -5.43 2.06
N GLY A 81 9.11 -6.07 2.19
CA GLY A 81 9.83 -6.63 1.06
C GLY A 81 9.13 -7.87 0.53
N VAL A 82 9.28 -8.11 -0.77
CA VAL A 82 8.73 -9.28 -1.46
C VAL A 82 9.77 -9.83 -2.41
N GLY A 83 10.05 -11.13 -2.34
CA GLY A 83 11.02 -11.79 -3.19
C GLY A 83 10.75 -13.29 -3.25
N LEU A 84 11.64 -14.10 -2.70
CA LEU A 84 11.39 -15.55 -2.59
C LEU A 84 10.32 -15.84 -1.53
N ASP A 85 10.30 -15.03 -0.48
CA ASP A 85 9.24 -15.00 0.51
C ASP A 85 8.29 -13.82 0.27
N ILE A 86 7.03 -14.02 0.66
CA ILE A 86 6.00 -12.98 0.55
C ILE A 86 6.24 -11.83 1.55
N HIS A 87 6.89 -12.12 2.68
CA HIS A 87 7.31 -11.11 3.66
C HIS A 87 8.80 -11.25 3.94
N GLU A 88 9.58 -10.32 3.40
CA GLU A 88 11.01 -10.18 3.65
C GLU A 88 11.40 -8.71 3.86
N LYS A 89 12.70 -8.42 3.99
CA LYS A 89 13.18 -7.04 4.07
C LYS A 89 13.14 -6.36 2.70
N PRO A 90 12.95 -5.03 2.64
CA PRO A 90 12.86 -4.08 3.76
C PRO A 90 11.47 -4.03 4.39
N PHE A 91 11.36 -3.78 5.69
CA PHE A 91 10.07 -3.50 6.32
C PHE A 91 9.76 -1.99 6.33
N LEU A 92 8.52 -1.60 6.00
CA LEU A 92 8.08 -0.20 5.97
C LEU A 92 7.09 0.04 7.10
N ASN A 93 7.61 0.30 8.31
CA ASN A 93 6.81 0.57 9.50
C ASN A 93 7.45 1.67 10.35
N ALA A 94 6.68 2.21 11.29
CA ALA A 94 7.06 3.33 12.15
C ALA A 94 8.35 3.13 13.01
N ARG A 95 8.95 1.94 13.04
CA ARG A 95 10.19 1.63 13.78
C ARG A 95 11.32 1.13 12.88
N SER A 96 11.09 0.98 11.58
CA SER A 96 12.06 0.36 10.68
C SER A 96 13.24 1.28 10.38
N THR A 97 14.45 0.76 10.53
CA THR A 97 15.70 1.41 10.12
C THR A 97 16.24 0.83 8.81
N ASP A 98 15.53 -0.11 8.18
CA ASP A 98 15.92 -0.64 6.88
C ASP A 98 15.90 0.49 5.85
N LYS A 99 17.00 0.64 5.10
CA LYS A 99 17.11 1.60 4.00
C LYS A 99 16.71 0.95 2.70
N ILE A 100 15.87 1.63 1.93
CA ILE A 100 15.50 1.18 0.59
C ILE A 100 16.64 1.49 -0.37
N MET A 101 17.19 0.46 -1.00
CA MET A 101 18.33 0.55 -1.91
C MET A 101 17.92 0.10 -3.31
N LYS A 102 18.69 0.52 -4.32
CA LYS A 102 18.47 0.12 -5.71
C LYS A 102 18.41 -1.41 -5.84
N GLY A 103 17.40 -1.91 -6.55
CA GLY A 103 17.11 -3.32 -6.77
C GLY A 103 16.23 -3.98 -5.70
N MET A 104 15.94 -3.32 -4.58
CA MET A 104 15.00 -3.85 -3.59
C MET A 104 13.56 -3.80 -4.10
N THR A 105 12.81 -4.86 -3.81
CA THR A 105 11.39 -5.00 -4.10
C THR A 105 10.57 -4.93 -2.83
N TYR A 106 9.47 -4.17 -2.84
CA TYR A 106 8.63 -3.95 -1.66
C TYR A 106 7.23 -3.46 -2.03
N THR A 107 6.30 -3.61 -1.10
CA THR A 107 4.90 -3.17 -1.22
C THR A 107 4.72 -1.74 -0.68
N ILE A 108 3.76 -1.02 -1.26
CA ILE A 108 3.16 0.18 -0.67
C ILE A 108 1.67 -0.07 -0.60
N GLU A 109 1.15 -0.31 0.60
CA GLU A 109 -0.18 -0.89 0.83
C GLU A 109 -0.96 -0.20 1.96
N PRO A 110 -1.09 1.14 1.98
CA PRO A 110 -1.89 1.78 3.01
C PRO A 110 -3.32 1.24 2.99
N GLY A 111 -3.88 1.05 4.19
CA GLY A 111 -5.23 0.54 4.35
C GLY A 111 -5.90 1.09 5.59
N ILE A 112 -7.22 1.25 5.54
CA ILE A 112 -8.03 1.65 6.67
C ILE A 112 -9.10 0.60 6.95
N TYR A 113 -9.38 0.35 8.22
CA TYR A 113 -10.39 -0.62 8.66
C TYR A 113 -11.29 0.01 9.71
N ILE A 114 -12.52 0.33 9.31
CA ILE A 114 -13.52 0.96 10.17
C ILE A 114 -14.45 -0.13 10.68
N ASN A 115 -14.34 -0.45 11.97
CA ASN A 115 -15.08 -1.55 12.59
C ASN A 115 -16.60 -1.41 12.37
N GLY A 116 -17.24 -2.51 11.97
CA GLY A 116 -18.67 -2.55 11.67
C GLY A 116 -19.10 -1.84 10.38
N LYS A 117 -18.16 -1.28 9.60
CA LYS A 117 -18.46 -0.61 8.33
C LYS A 117 -17.79 -1.29 7.13
N PHE A 118 -16.50 -1.04 6.93
CA PHE A 118 -15.75 -1.54 5.77
C PHE A 118 -14.23 -1.44 5.98
N GLY A 119 -13.49 -2.18 5.16
CA GLY A 119 -12.06 -2.02 4.97
C GLY A 119 -11.75 -1.57 3.55
N ILE A 120 -10.65 -0.82 3.40
CA ILE A 120 -10.10 -0.42 2.11
C ILE A 120 -8.59 -0.57 2.19
N ARG A 121 -8.01 -1.30 1.25
CA ARG A 121 -6.56 -1.35 1.02
C ARG A 121 -6.29 -1.28 -0.49
N ILE A 122 -5.25 -0.53 -0.84
CA ILE A 122 -4.73 -0.39 -2.20
C ILE A 122 -3.23 -0.61 -2.11
N GLU A 123 -2.75 -1.61 -2.81
CA GLU A 123 -1.36 -2.07 -2.71
C GLU A 123 -0.73 -2.22 -4.08
N ASP A 124 0.52 -1.80 -4.20
CA ASP A 124 1.33 -2.14 -5.34
C ASP A 124 2.69 -2.68 -4.92
N LEU A 125 3.18 -3.64 -5.71
CA LEU A 125 4.54 -4.10 -5.64
C LEU A 125 5.42 -3.21 -6.53
N LEU A 126 6.54 -2.77 -5.98
CA LEU A 126 7.51 -1.91 -6.65
C LEU A 126 8.90 -2.53 -6.61
N VAL A 127 9.75 -2.07 -7.52
CA VAL A 127 11.20 -2.19 -7.44
C VAL A 127 11.81 -0.80 -7.35
N MET A 128 12.82 -0.62 -6.50
CA MET A 128 13.59 0.62 -6.46
C MET A 128 14.60 0.65 -7.60
N GLY A 129 14.31 1.42 -8.65
CA GLY A 129 15.27 1.79 -9.69
C GLY A 129 16.08 3.02 -9.27
N ASP A 130 16.36 3.91 -10.24
CA ASP A 130 16.79 5.28 -9.91
C ASP A 130 15.63 6.12 -9.35
N GLN A 131 14.40 5.66 -9.60
CA GLN A 131 13.14 6.07 -8.99
C GLN A 131 12.30 4.80 -8.72
N PRO A 132 11.22 4.88 -7.94
CA PRO A 132 10.31 3.76 -7.73
C PRO A 132 9.62 3.35 -9.03
N GLU A 133 9.67 2.07 -9.36
CA GLU A 133 9.04 1.51 -10.56
C GLU A 133 7.95 0.50 -10.18
N LEU A 134 6.74 0.72 -10.69
CA LEU A 134 5.60 -0.17 -10.44
C LEU A 134 5.75 -1.48 -11.22
N LEU A 135 5.65 -2.61 -10.50
CA LEU A 135 5.51 -3.93 -11.10
C LEU A 135 4.03 -4.30 -11.29
N SER A 136 3.17 -3.82 -10.38
CA SER A 136 1.71 -3.97 -10.47
C SER A 136 1.09 -2.95 -11.44
N ARG A 137 0.27 -3.43 -12.40
CA ARG A 137 -0.36 -2.59 -13.45
C ARG A 137 -1.89 -2.50 -13.39
N CYS A 138 -2.50 -3.09 -12.36
CA CYS A 138 -3.96 -3.07 -12.23
C CYS A 138 -4.46 -1.66 -11.91
N ASN A 139 -5.60 -1.27 -12.48
CA ASN A 139 -6.27 0.00 -12.19
C ASN A 139 -6.48 0.15 -10.67
N LYS A 140 -6.16 1.33 -10.12
CA LYS A 140 -6.29 1.67 -8.70
C LYS A 140 -7.55 2.46 -8.37
N ASN A 141 -8.25 2.95 -9.38
CA ASN A 141 -9.48 3.71 -9.19
C ASN A 141 -10.59 2.79 -8.67
N LEU A 142 -11.52 3.37 -7.92
CA LEU A 142 -12.68 2.64 -7.42
C LEU A 142 -13.50 2.10 -8.61
N ILE A 143 -13.55 0.78 -8.71
CA ILE A 143 -14.42 0.07 -9.63
C ILE A 143 -15.69 -0.33 -8.89
N ILE A 144 -16.82 0.05 -9.47
CA ILE A 144 -18.16 -0.33 -9.02
C ILE A 144 -18.72 -1.33 -10.03
N LEU A 145 -19.01 -2.53 -9.56
CA LEU A 145 -19.57 -3.65 -10.33
C LEU A 145 -21.11 -3.69 -10.25
#